data_AF-A0A7R9TQK6-F1
#
_entry.id   AF-A0A7R9TQK6-F1
#
_cell.length_a   1.000
_cell.length_b   1.000
_cell.length_c   1.000
_cell.angle_alpha   90.00
_cell.angle_beta   90.00
_cell.angle_gamma   90.00
#
_symmetry.space_group_name_H-M   'P 1'
#
loop_
_entity.id
_entity.type
_entity.pdbx_description
1 polymer ?
#
loop_
_entity_poly.entity_id
_entity_poly.type
_entity_poly.pdbx_seq_one_letter_code
_entity_poly.pdbx_strand_id
1 'polypeptide(L)'
;AARMTTQVALGYRSLLECLGSTDGAPLATDGSAELPLLGGGARSALWTQMIADTLGVRVRAVPDADGAAARGAAALALSSTGALDVRDAQALARFVAGAADCSSEDSAEAIFEPTPEASAAAADRYEVY
;
A
#
# COMPACT_ATOMS: atom_id res chain seq x y z
N ALA A 1 -5.71 20.63 -10.38
CA ALA A 1 -4.90 19.69 -9.58
C ALA A 1 -5.77 18.66 -8.87
N ALA A 2 -6.61 19.03 -7.89
CA ALA A 2 -7.41 18.09 -7.10
C ALA A 2 -8.26 17.08 -7.91
N ARG A 3 -8.97 17.53 -8.98
CA ARG A 3 -9.76 16.63 -9.84
C ARG A 3 -8.93 15.57 -10.58
N MET A 4 -7.70 15.91 -10.97
CA MET A 4 -6.80 15.00 -11.68
C MET A 4 -6.24 13.95 -10.73
N THR A 5 -5.87 14.31 -9.50
CA THR A 5 -5.41 13.35 -8.49
C THR A 5 -6.54 12.38 -8.09
N THR A 6 -7.78 12.85 -7.95
CA THR A 6 -8.93 11.96 -7.73
C THR A 6 -9.13 10.96 -8.88
N GLN A 7 -8.92 11.36 -10.14
CA GLN A 7 -9.01 10.43 -11.28
C GLN A 7 -7.94 9.33 -11.23
N VAL A 8 -6.71 9.65 -10.80
CA VAL A 8 -5.67 8.64 -10.64
C VAL A 8 -6.06 7.63 -9.54
N ALA A 9 -6.65 8.11 -8.43
CA ALA A 9 -7.14 7.22 -7.37
C ALA A 9 -8.28 6.31 -7.83
N LEU A 10 -9.20 6.80 -8.68
CA LEU A 10 -10.25 5.99 -9.30
C LEU A 10 -9.66 4.95 -10.27
N GLY A 11 -8.61 5.29 -11.00
CA GLY A 11 -7.87 4.32 -11.83
C GLY A 11 -7.30 3.15 -11.02
N TYR A 12 -6.80 3.41 -9.80
CA TYR A 12 -6.39 2.34 -8.89
C TYR A 12 -7.56 1.45 -8.47
N ARG A 13 -8.75 2.01 -8.22
CA ARG A 13 -9.96 1.21 -7.94
C ARG A 13 -10.27 0.27 -9.11
N SER A 14 -10.31 0.77 -10.34
CA SER A 14 -10.57 -0.08 -11.52
C SER A 14 -9.52 -1.17 -11.70
N LEU A 15 -8.23 -0.88 -11.43
CA LEU A 15 -7.18 -1.91 -11.47
C LEU A 15 -7.39 -3.00 -10.42
N LEU A 16 -7.80 -2.62 -9.20
CA LEU A 16 -8.09 -3.57 -8.13
C LEU A 16 -9.30 -4.46 -8.46
N GLU A 17 -10.35 -3.89 -9.06
CA GLU A 17 -11.51 -4.65 -9.56
C GLU A 17 -11.10 -5.65 -10.66
N CYS A 18 -10.26 -5.22 -11.61
CA CYS A 18 -9.71 -6.11 -12.62
C CYS A 18 -8.88 -7.25 -12.01
N LEU A 19 -8.03 -6.97 -11.02
CA LEU A 19 -7.21 -7.99 -10.36
C LEU A 19 -8.06 -8.97 -9.51
N GLY A 20 -9.15 -8.47 -8.90
CA GLY A 20 -10.13 -9.28 -8.17
C GLY A 20 -11.01 -10.17 -9.06
N SER A 21 -10.97 -10.00 -10.39
CA SER A 21 -11.70 -10.86 -11.35
C SER A 21 -11.06 -12.24 -11.58
N THR A 22 -9.84 -12.46 -11.04
CA THR A 22 -9.10 -13.72 -11.09
C THR A 22 -8.76 -14.21 -9.68
N ASP A 23 -9.72 -14.88 -9.03
CA ASP A 23 -9.59 -15.70 -7.81
C ASP A 23 -9.01 -15.07 -6.51
N GLY A 24 -8.81 -13.76 -6.41
CA GLY A 24 -8.31 -13.09 -5.21
C GLY A 24 -9.39 -12.32 -4.46
N ALA A 25 -9.60 -12.62 -3.17
CA ALA A 25 -10.60 -11.96 -2.33
C ALA A 25 -10.57 -10.42 -2.48
N PRO A 26 -11.73 -9.74 -2.56
CA PRO A 26 -11.77 -8.28 -2.62
C PRO A 26 -10.95 -7.73 -1.45
N LEU A 27 -10.16 -6.67 -1.68
CA LEU A 27 -9.54 -5.91 -0.59
C LEU A 27 -10.65 -5.64 0.42
N ALA A 28 -10.50 -6.18 1.63
CA ALA A 28 -11.54 -6.11 2.63
C ALA A 28 -11.80 -4.63 2.95
N THR A 29 -12.92 -4.12 2.42
CA THR A 29 -13.38 -2.74 2.57
C THR A 29 -13.99 -2.48 3.96
N ASP A 30 -13.99 -3.50 4.82
CA ASP A 30 -14.32 -3.43 6.24
C ASP A 30 -13.20 -2.79 7.08
N GLY A 31 -12.14 -2.31 6.44
CA GLY A 31 -10.97 -1.72 7.10
C GLY A 31 -10.00 -2.77 7.67
N SER A 32 -10.24 -4.07 7.50
CA SER A 32 -9.30 -5.10 7.96
C SER A 32 -8.09 -5.23 7.03
N ALA A 33 -8.26 -4.97 5.72
CA ALA A 33 -7.18 -4.99 4.75
C ALA A 33 -6.38 -3.68 4.76
N GLU A 34 -5.07 -3.83 4.63
CA GLU A 34 -4.14 -2.73 4.61
C GLU A 34 -3.32 -2.74 3.33
N LEU A 35 -3.31 -1.61 2.64
CA LEU A 35 -2.63 -1.42 1.36
C LEU A 35 -1.29 -0.71 1.58
N PRO A 36 -0.15 -1.39 1.40
CA PRO A 36 1.15 -0.73 1.40
C PRO A 36 1.30 0.14 0.15
N LEU A 37 1.64 1.41 0.34
CA LEU A 37 1.93 2.37 -0.72
C LEU A 37 3.43 2.71 -0.73
N LEU A 38 4.04 2.54 -1.90
CA LEU A 38 5.48 2.75 -2.15
C LEU A 38 5.68 3.83 -3.23
N GLY A 39 6.92 4.33 -3.35
CA GLY A 39 7.32 5.28 -4.39
C GLY A 39 7.02 6.75 -4.05
N GLY A 40 7.30 7.65 -5.00
CA GLY A 40 7.26 9.10 -4.75
C GLY A 40 5.90 9.64 -4.27
N GLY A 41 4.79 9.00 -4.66
CA GLY A 41 3.45 9.36 -4.18
C GLY A 41 3.27 9.14 -2.68
N ALA A 42 3.86 8.07 -2.12
CA ALA A 42 3.77 7.74 -0.70
C ALA A 42 4.36 8.81 0.23
N ARG A 43 5.22 9.70 -0.30
CA ARG A 43 5.80 10.84 0.44
C ARG A 43 4.80 11.99 0.67
N SER A 44 3.66 11.98 0.00
CA SER A 44 2.61 12.99 0.14
C SER A 44 1.48 12.45 1.03
N ALA A 45 1.36 13.01 2.24
CA ALA A 45 0.29 12.65 3.18
C ALA A 45 -1.10 12.91 2.58
N LEU A 46 -1.28 14.03 1.88
CA LEU A 46 -2.54 14.38 1.22
C LEU A 46 -2.89 13.38 0.10
N TRP A 47 -1.90 12.95 -0.69
CA TRP A 47 -2.12 11.94 -1.74
C TRP A 47 -2.51 10.59 -1.14
N THR A 48 -1.81 10.17 -0.08
CA THR A 48 -2.04 8.90 0.59
C THR A 48 -3.44 8.86 1.24
N GLN A 49 -3.85 9.96 1.88
CA GLN A 49 -5.22 10.10 2.41
C GLN A 49 -6.28 10.03 1.30
N MET A 50 -6.06 10.71 0.16
CA MET A 50 -7.00 10.63 -0.97
C MET A 50 -7.13 9.21 -1.52
N ILE A 51 -6.05 8.41 -1.55
CA ILE A 51 -6.13 6.99 -1.92
C ILE A 51 -6.94 6.22 -0.88
N ALA A 52 -6.65 6.39 0.41
CA ALA A 52 -7.39 5.71 1.49
C ALA A 52 -8.89 6.00 1.38
N ASP A 53 -9.26 7.27 1.27
CA ASP A 53 -10.64 7.70 1.11
C ASP A 53 -11.26 7.10 -0.16
N THR A 54 -10.59 7.16 -1.31
CA THR A 54 -11.15 6.69 -2.59
C THR A 54 -11.36 5.19 -2.62
N LEU A 55 -10.42 4.43 -2.06
CA LEU A 55 -10.46 2.98 -2.05
C LEU A 55 -11.28 2.41 -0.88
N GLY A 56 -11.49 3.19 0.18
CA GLY A 56 -12.17 2.73 1.40
C GLY A 56 -11.35 1.72 2.19
N VAL A 57 -10.01 1.78 2.12
CA VAL A 57 -9.10 0.84 2.80
C VAL A 57 -8.03 1.60 3.56
N ARG A 58 -7.43 0.96 4.57
CA ARG A 58 -6.26 1.50 5.27
C ARG A 58 -5.08 1.53 4.33
N VAL A 59 -4.37 2.67 4.26
CA VAL A 59 -3.18 2.80 3.42
C VAL A 59 -1.98 3.07 4.31
N ARG A 60 -0.94 2.25 4.19
CA ARG A 60 0.34 2.44 4.89
C ARG A 60 1.38 2.97 3.92
N ALA A 61 1.86 4.19 4.18
CA ALA A 61 3.04 4.70 3.48
C ALA A 61 4.28 3.95 3.99
N VAL A 62 4.90 3.16 3.12
CA VAL A 62 6.07 2.36 3.47
C VAL A 62 7.32 3.23 3.43
N PRO A 63 8.05 3.38 4.56
CA PRO A 63 9.31 4.13 4.59
C PRO A 63 10.40 3.38 3.82
N ASP A 64 11.41 4.12 3.37
CA ASP A 64 12.59 3.57 2.68
C ASP A 64 12.24 2.58 1.53
N ALA A 65 11.25 2.95 0.72
CA ALA A 65 10.79 2.15 -0.41
C ALA A 65 11.90 1.86 -1.45
N ASP A 66 12.91 2.73 -1.52
CA ASP A 66 14.00 2.64 -2.51
C ASP A 66 14.84 1.37 -2.30
N GLY A 67 14.95 0.89 -1.05
CA GLY A 67 15.63 -0.36 -0.71
C GLY A 67 14.77 -1.63 -0.83
N ALA A 68 13.46 -1.52 -1.10
CA ALA A 68 12.54 -2.65 -1.03
C ALA A 68 12.90 -3.79 -2.00
N ALA A 69 13.28 -3.45 -3.24
CA ALA A 69 13.70 -4.44 -4.23
C ALA A 69 15.00 -5.16 -3.82
N ALA A 70 15.96 -4.42 -3.27
CA ALA A 70 17.21 -4.99 -2.78
C ALA A 70 16.99 -5.91 -1.58
N ARG A 71 16.12 -5.53 -0.64
CA ARG A 71 15.70 -6.39 0.48
C ARG A 71 15.00 -7.66 0.00
N GLY A 72 14.12 -7.56 -1.00
CA GLY A 72 13.48 -8.71 -1.62
C GLY A 72 14.49 -9.67 -2.25
N ALA A 73 15.47 -9.15 -2.99
CA ALA A 73 16.54 -9.96 -3.56
C ALA A 73 17.41 -10.64 -2.49
N ALA A 74 17.75 -9.93 -1.42
CA ALA A 74 18.50 -10.48 -0.29
C ALA A 74 17.71 -11.58 0.45
N ALA A 75 16.39 -11.40 0.62
CA ALA A 75 15.52 -12.41 1.22
C ALA A 75 15.49 -13.70 0.37
N LEU A 76 15.40 -13.57 -0.95
CA LEU A 76 15.45 -14.72 -1.86
C LEU A 76 16.81 -15.43 -1.82
N ALA A 77 17.91 -14.67 -1.77
CA ALA A 77 19.25 -15.25 -1.63
C ALA A 77 19.42 -16.01 -0.31
N LEU A 78 18.97 -15.46 0.82
CA LEU A 78 18.98 -16.14 2.12
C LEU A 78 18.06 -17.36 2.16
N SER A 79 16.97 -17.33 1.40
CA SER A 79 16.10 -18.50 1.27
C SER A 79 16.81 -19.66 0.58
N SER A 80 17.61 -19.37 -0.44
CA SER A 80 18.40 -20.40 -1.13
C SER A 80 19.42 -21.11 -0.22
N THR A 81 19.84 -20.48 0.87
CA THR A 81 20.77 -21.07 1.85
C THR A 81 20.07 -21.74 3.03
N GLY A 82 18.74 -21.68 3.09
CA GLY A 82 17.94 -22.15 4.23
C GLY A 82 18.01 -21.22 5.46
N ALA A 83 18.67 -20.07 5.36
CA ALA A 83 18.80 -19.11 6.45
C ALA A 83 17.51 -18.30 6.68
N LEU A 84 16.61 -18.27 5.68
CA LEU A 84 15.30 -17.63 5.78
C LEU A 84 14.23 -18.48 5.08
N ASP A 85 13.18 -18.88 5.78
CA ASP A 85 11.99 -19.40 5.12
C ASP A 85 11.10 -18.23 4.69
N VAL A 86 11.04 -17.96 3.39
CA VAL A 86 10.20 -16.88 2.84
C VAL A 86 8.70 -17.18 2.93
N ARG A 87 8.31 -18.43 3.22
CA ARG A 87 6.92 -18.82 3.50
C ARG A 87 6.53 -18.50 4.95
N ASP A 88 7.50 -18.35 5.84
CA ASP A 88 7.28 -17.81 7.16
C ASP A 88 7.15 -16.28 7.05
N ALA A 89 5.89 -15.84 6.99
CA ALA A 89 5.56 -14.42 6.89
C ALA A 89 6.14 -13.59 8.03
N GLN A 90 6.27 -14.16 9.24
CA GLN A 90 6.82 -13.44 10.39
C GLN A 90 8.35 -13.29 10.27
N ALA A 91 9.05 -14.34 9.84
CA ALA A 91 10.49 -14.27 9.59
C ALA A 91 10.81 -13.30 8.45
N LEU A 92 10.05 -13.36 7.35
CA LEU A 92 10.20 -12.46 6.22
C LEU A 92 9.92 -11.00 6.61
N ALA A 93 8.85 -10.74 7.37
CA ALA A 93 8.51 -9.40 7.82
C ALA A 93 9.62 -8.78 8.69
N ARG A 94 10.21 -9.54 9.63
CA ARG A 94 11.34 -9.06 10.45
C ARG A 94 12.57 -8.73 9.63
N PHE A 95 12.87 -9.54 8.61
CA PHE A 95 14.01 -9.30 7.73
C PHE A 95 13.81 -8.06 6.85
N VAL A 96 12.61 -7.90 6.29
CA VAL A 96 12.29 -6.75 5.43
C VAL A 96 12.14 -5.46 6.23
N ALA A 97 11.62 -5.52 7.46
CA ALA A 97 11.49 -4.37 8.36
C ALA A 97 12.82 -3.98 9.03
N GLY A 98 13.71 -4.93 9.33
CA GLY A 98 14.96 -4.72 10.07
C GLY A 98 16.07 -3.97 9.33
N ALA A 99 15.87 -3.58 8.07
CA ALA A 99 16.80 -2.73 7.33
C ALA A 99 16.38 -1.24 7.32
N ALA A 100 15.33 -0.88 8.06
CA ALA A 100 14.86 0.49 8.21
C ALA A 100 15.79 1.40 9.05
N ASP A 101 16.82 0.85 9.71
CA ASP A 101 17.74 1.60 10.59
C ASP A 101 18.76 2.51 9.85
N CYS A 102 18.65 2.67 8.52
CA CYS A 102 19.60 3.44 7.71
C CYS A 102 19.04 4.71 7.03
N SER A 103 17.84 5.21 7.40
CA SER A 103 17.33 6.47 6.84
C SER A 103 16.88 7.48 7.90
N SER A 104 17.22 8.74 7.65
CA SER A 104 16.96 9.94 8.46
C SER A 104 15.52 10.06 9.00
N GLU A 105 15.39 10.64 10.19
CA GLU A 105 14.20 10.81 11.06
C GLU A 105 12.93 11.45 10.44
N ASP A 106 12.89 11.75 9.14
CA ASP A 106 11.84 12.54 8.50
C ASP A 106 10.85 11.70 7.67
N SER A 107 10.89 10.36 7.78
CA SER A 107 9.99 9.44 7.08
C SER A 107 9.46 8.38 8.02
N ALA A 108 8.70 8.80 9.03
CA ALA A 108 7.99 7.88 9.91
C ALA A 108 6.92 7.10 9.11
N GLU A 109 6.82 5.81 9.39
CA GLU A 109 5.73 4.95 8.92
C GLU A 109 4.39 5.59 9.33
N ALA A 110 3.53 5.89 8.35
CA ALA A 110 2.25 6.55 8.56
C ALA A 110 1.12 5.69 7.99
N ILE A 111 0.11 5.43 8.82
CA ILE A 111 -1.11 4.72 8.46
C ILE A 111 -2.22 5.76 8.29
N PHE A 112 -2.89 5.72 7.14
CA PHE A 112 -3.98 6.60 6.77
C PHE A 112 -5.27 5.79 6.75
N GLU A 113 -6.19 6.17 7.64
CA GLU A 113 -7.52 5.58 7.75
C GLU A 113 -8.46 6.25 6.74
N PRO A 114 -9.34 5.49 6.05
CA PRO A 114 -10.32 6.07 5.15
C PRO A 114 -11.35 6.89 5.94
N THR A 115 -11.70 8.07 5.43
CA THR A 115 -12.78 8.89 5.98
C THR A 115 -14.12 8.43 5.37
N PRO A 116 -15.09 7.94 6.17
CA PRO A 116 -16.31 7.32 5.63
C PRO A 116 -17.11 8.22 4.70
N GLU A 117 -17.21 9.51 5.01
CA GLU A 117 -17.91 10.51 4.18
C GLU A 117 -17.21 10.71 2.83
N ALA A 118 -15.88 10.82 2.83
CA ALA A 118 -15.10 11.00 1.61
C ALA A 118 -15.14 9.74 0.74
N SER A 119 -15.12 8.55 1.36
CA SER A 119 -15.28 7.26 0.68
C SER A 119 -16.64 7.10 0.02
N ALA A 120 -17.72 7.46 0.71
CA ALA A 120 -19.07 7.44 0.13
C ALA A 120 -19.16 8.39 -1.07
N ALA A 121 -18.62 9.61 -0.96
CA ALA A 121 -18.58 10.57 -2.05
C ALA A 121 -17.67 10.14 -3.22
N ALA A 122 -16.66 9.29 -2.97
CA ALA A 122 -15.83 8.71 -4.02
C ALA A 122 -16.51 7.54 -4.73
N ALA A 123 -17.30 6.73 -4.00
CA ALA A 123 -18.14 5.69 -4.58
C ALA A 123 -19.21 6.25 -5.53
N ASP A 124 -19.95 7.26 -5.09
CA ASP A 124 -20.96 7.94 -5.91
C ASP A 124 -20.35 8.49 -7.22
N ARG A 125 -19.13 9.05 -7.15
CA ARG A 125 -18.41 9.55 -8.34
C ARG A 125 -17.94 8.46 -9.29
N TYR A 126 -17.74 7.23 -8.81
CA TYR A 126 -17.32 6.11 -9.63
C TYR A 126 -18.48 5.55 -10.46
N GLU A 127 -19.69 5.47 -9.89
CA GLU A 127 -20.88 4.93 -10.58
C GLU A 127 -21.35 5.79 -11.77
N VAL A 128 -20.86 7.03 -11.86
CA VAL A 128 -21.17 7.95 -12.97
C VAL A 128 -20.28 7.71 -14.20
N TYR A 129 -19.30 6.80 -14.11
CA TYR A 129 -18.34 6.46 -15.18
C TYR A 129 -18.56 5.05 -15.72
#